data_AF-I3UXG4-F1
#
_entry.id   AF-I3UXG4-F1
#
_cell.length_a   1.000
_cell.length_b   1.000
_cell.length_c   1.000
_cell.angle_alpha   90.00
_cell.angle_beta   90.00
_cell.angle_gamma   90.00
#
_symmetry.space_group_name_H-M   'P 1'
#
loop_
_entity.id
_entity.type
_entity.pdbx_description
1 polymer ?
#
loop_
_entity_poly.entity_id
_entity_poly.type
_entity_poly.pdbx_seq_one_letter_code
_entity_poly.pdbx_strand_id
1 'polypeptide(L)'
;MYRNPINASQVFRDMAEIQLSALRNIAASGLIDIEYYERGIVRKFSTTKFPQTIVSKISEHLQKNREITEFILNSLSKLPLRGLDGLKHRTGLLEYRYDTP
;
A
#
# COMPACT_ATOMS: atom_id res chain seq x y z
N MET A 1 -14.50 3.72 17.87
CA MET A 1 -13.62 4.21 18.95
C MET A 1 -12.19 4.24 18.42
N TYR A 2 -11.70 5.41 18.00
CA TYR A 2 -10.31 5.57 17.54
C TYR A 2 -9.41 5.67 18.77
N ARG A 3 -8.54 4.68 19.00
CA ARG A 3 -7.47 4.79 20.00
C ARG A 3 -6.39 5.67 19.40
N ASN A 4 -6.18 6.86 19.96
CA ASN A 4 -5.06 7.69 19.58
C ASN A 4 -3.77 6.90 19.90
N PRO A 5 -2.95 6.53 18.89
CA PRO A 5 -1.78 5.71 19.13
C PRO A 5 -0.78 6.48 19.99
N ILE A 6 -0.35 5.88 21.10
CA ILE A 6 0.66 6.48 22.01
C ILE A 6 1.96 6.79 21.25
N ASN A 7 2.26 6.04 20.18
CA ASN A 7 3.37 6.29 19.27
C ASN A 7 2.96 5.98 17.82
N ALA A 8 2.59 7.02 17.06
CA ALA A 8 2.16 6.88 15.67
C ALA A 8 3.24 6.28 14.75
N SER A 9 4.52 6.58 14.99
CA SER A 9 5.63 6.00 14.22
C SER A 9 5.80 4.51 14.47
N GLN A 10 5.61 4.06 15.72
CA GLN A 10 5.65 2.63 16.02
C GLN A 10 4.48 1.90 15.35
N VAL A 11 3.26 2.42 15.49
CA VAL A 11 2.09 1.83 14.83
C VAL A 11 2.24 1.78 13.32
N PHE A 12 2.81 2.82 12.71
CA PHE A 12 3.09 2.84 11.28
C PHE A 12 4.06 1.70 10.87
N ARG A 13 5.12 1.45 11.64
CA ARG A 13 6.05 0.34 11.39
C ARG A 13 5.37 -1.02 11.55
N ASP A 14 4.61 -1.21 12.64
CA ASP A 14 3.92 -2.48 12.91
C ASP A 14 2.90 -2.80 11.80
N MET A 15 2.17 -1.80 11.30
CA MET A 15 1.26 -1.97 10.16
C MET A 15 1.98 -2.40 8.87
N ALA A 16 3.21 -1.92 8.65
CA ALA A 16 3.97 -2.26 7.46
C ALA A 16 4.28 -3.76 7.40
N GLU A 17 4.66 -4.38 8.53
CA GLU A 17 4.93 -5.82 8.60
C GLU A 17 3.67 -6.67 8.33
N ILE A 18 2.52 -6.22 8.85
CA ILE A 18 1.22 -6.88 8.61
C ILE A 18 0.88 -6.81 7.13
N GLN A 19 1.03 -5.64 6.50
CA GLN A 19 0.75 -5.44 5.08
C GLN A 19 1.67 -6.27 4.19
N LEU A 20 2.97 -6.33 4.51
CA LEU A 20 3.95 -7.15 3.77
C LEU A 20 3.61 -8.64 3.87
N SER A 21 3.24 -9.11 5.06
CA SER A 21 2.82 -10.49 5.28
C SER A 21 1.55 -10.83 4.48
N ALA A 22 0.58 -9.92 4.41
CA ALA A 22 -0.61 -10.09 3.59
C ALA A 22 -0.27 -10.19 2.10
N LEU A 23 0.61 -9.31 1.59
CA LEU A 23 1.06 -9.35 0.19
C LEU A 23 1.77 -10.66 -0.16
N ARG A 24 2.63 -11.18 0.74
CA ARG A 24 3.27 -12.50 0.58
C ARG A 24 2.25 -13.62 0.43
N ASN A 25 1.21 -13.64 1.27
CA ASN A 25 0.15 -14.64 1.17
C ASN A 25 -0.62 -14.52 -0.15
N ILE A 26 -0.89 -13.31 -0.63
CA ILE A 26 -1.55 -13.09 -1.92
C ILE A 26 -0.64 -13.54 -3.08
N ALA A 27 0.67 -13.30 -3.02
CA ALA A 27 1.62 -13.80 -4.01
C ALA A 27 1.67 -15.34 -4.00
N ALA A 28 1.75 -15.97 -2.83
CA ALA A 28 1.71 -17.42 -2.67
C ALA A 28 0.40 -18.05 -3.20
N SER A 29 -0.71 -17.31 -3.16
CA SER A 29 -1.99 -17.74 -3.73
C SER A 29 -2.05 -17.71 -5.27
N GLY A 30 -1.00 -17.23 -5.94
CA GLY A 30 -0.93 -17.14 -7.40
C GLY A 30 -1.70 -15.98 -8.00
N LEU A 31 -2.09 -14.98 -7.18
CA LEU A 31 -2.79 -13.78 -7.63
C LEU A 31 -1.83 -12.64 -7.99
N ILE A 32 -0.67 -12.58 -7.34
CA ILE A 32 0.43 -11.67 -7.63
C ILE A 32 1.63 -12.50 -8.10
N ASP A 33 2.32 -11.98 -9.11
CA ASP A 33 3.54 -12.55 -9.66
C ASP A 33 4.65 -12.54 -8.62
N ILE A 34 5.01 -13.72 -8.12
CA ILE A 34 6.00 -13.87 -7.05
C ILE A 34 7.40 -13.47 -7.49
N GLU A 35 7.76 -13.68 -8.76
CA GLU A 35 9.09 -13.30 -9.27
C GLU A 35 9.27 -11.79 -9.29
N TYR A 36 8.22 -11.05 -9.64
CA TYR A 36 8.22 -9.59 -9.55
C TYR A 36 8.12 -9.11 -8.11
N TYR A 37 7.34 -9.80 -7.26
CA TYR A 37 7.17 -9.43 -5.86
C TYR A 37 8.49 -9.50 -5.10
N GLU A 38 9.31 -10.53 -5.31
CA GLU A 38 10.65 -10.65 -4.71
C GLU A 38 11.61 -9.52 -5.15
N ARG A 39 11.34 -8.88 -6.30
CA ARG A 39 12.07 -7.69 -6.77
C ARG A 39 11.47 -6.38 -6.25
N GLY A 40 10.50 -6.45 -5.35
CA GLY A 40 9.80 -5.30 -4.79
C GLY A 40 8.68 -4.74 -5.68
N ILE A 41 8.24 -5.47 -6.71
CA ILE A 41 7.22 -5.03 -7.66
C ILE A 41 5.96 -5.88 -7.50
N VAL A 42 4.86 -5.27 -7.07
CA VAL A 42 3.55 -5.93 -7.04
C VAL A 42 2.93 -5.90 -8.43
N ARG A 43 2.77 -7.07 -9.05
CA ARG A 43 2.15 -7.22 -10.37
C ARG A 43 1.15 -8.37 -10.37
N LYS A 44 -0.03 -8.17 -10.97
CA LYS A 44 -0.98 -9.26 -11.21
C LYS A 44 -0.44 -10.18 -12.31
N PHE A 45 -0.64 -11.48 -12.19
CA PHE A 45 -0.49 -12.37 -13.34
C PHE A 45 -1.43 -11.97 -14.48
N SER A 46 -0.89 -11.85 -15.69
CA SER A 46 -1.66 -11.47 -16.88
C SER A 46 -2.75 -12.50 -17.20
N THR A 47 -2.48 -13.77 -16.95
CA THR A 47 -3.35 -14.92 -17.25
C THR A 47 -4.33 -15.26 -16.13
N THR A 48 -4.00 -14.94 -14.86
CA THR A 48 -4.88 -15.26 -13.72
C THR A 48 -6.04 -14.28 -13.64
N LYS A 49 -7.27 -14.81 -13.69
CA LYS A 49 -8.48 -14.05 -13.38
C LYS A 49 -8.70 -14.08 -11.88
N PHE A 50 -9.01 -12.92 -11.29
CA PHE A 50 -9.49 -12.89 -9.91
C PHE A 50 -10.84 -13.61 -9.83
N PRO A 51 -11.11 -14.38 -8.76
CA PRO A 51 -12.43 -14.88 -8.46
C PRO A 51 -13.48 -13.76 -8.53
N GLN A 52 -14.62 -14.02 -9.17
CA GLN A 52 -15.66 -12.99 -9.37
C GLN A 52 -16.10 -12.36 -8.04
N THR A 53 -16.12 -13.15 -6.97
CA THR A 53 -16.44 -12.68 -5.61
C THR A 53 -15.47 -11.61 -5.11
N ILE A 54 -14.17 -11.75 -5.40
CA ILE A 54 -13.14 -10.76 -5.05
C ILE A 54 -13.33 -9.50 -5.91
N VAL A 55 -13.54 -9.67 -7.21
CA VAL A 55 -13.77 -8.54 -8.14
C VAL A 55 -14.98 -7.71 -7.70
N SER A 56 -16.10 -8.35 -7.38
CA SER A 56 -17.30 -7.67 -6.91
C SER A 56 -17.07 -6.92 -5.59
N LYS A 57 -16.39 -7.55 -4.62
CA LYS A 57 -16.05 -6.90 -3.34
C LYS A 57 -15.11 -5.70 -3.52
N ILE A 58 -14.13 -5.81 -4.41
CA ILE A 58 -13.25 -4.68 -4.75
C ILE A 58 -14.10 -3.57 -5.36
N SER A 59 -14.92 -3.87 -6.36
CA SER A 59 -15.77 -2.86 -7.01
C SER A 59 -16.71 -2.15 -6.03
N GLU A 60 -17.35 -2.90 -5.14
CA GLU A 60 -18.20 -2.34 -4.08
C GLU A 60 -17.40 -1.43 -3.14
N HIS A 61 -16.22 -1.87 -2.73
CA HIS A 61 -15.34 -1.07 -1.87
C HIS A 61 -14.87 0.22 -2.55
N LEU A 62 -14.50 0.15 -3.83
CA LEU A 62 -14.09 1.30 -4.64
C LEU A 62 -15.24 2.30 -4.79
N GLN A 63 -16.46 1.82 -5.04
CA GLN A 63 -17.64 2.69 -5.14
C GLN A 63 -17.99 3.34 -3.80
N LYS A 64 -17.96 2.56 -2.71
CA LYS A 64 -18.26 3.05 -1.36
C LYS A 64 -17.27 4.09 -0.87
N ASN A 65 -15.99 3.94 -1.21
CA ASN A 65 -14.89 4.80 -0.75
C ASN A 65 -14.29 5.62 -1.89
N ARG A 66 -15.13 6.04 -2.85
CA ARG A 66 -14.70 6.62 -4.12
C ARG A 66 -13.72 7.78 -3.95
N GLU A 67 -14.06 8.77 -3.16
CA GLU A 67 -13.22 9.97 -2.97
C GLU A 67 -11.84 9.64 -2.41
N ILE A 68 -11.80 8.82 -1.36
CA ILE A 68 -10.55 8.38 -0.72
C ILE A 68 -9.73 7.54 -1.70
N THR A 69 -10.38 6.65 -2.43
CA THR A 69 -9.68 5.76 -3.36
C THR A 69 -9.13 6.54 -4.55
N GLU A 70 -9.91 7.47 -5.12
CA GLU A 70 -9.44 8.36 -6.18
C GLU A 70 -8.25 9.21 -5.70
N PHE A 71 -8.31 9.74 -4.48
CA PHE A 71 -7.19 10.47 -3.90
C PHE A 71 -5.94 9.57 -3.76
N ILE A 72 -6.06 8.36 -3.20
CA ILE A 72 -4.92 7.46 -3.02
C ILE A 72 -4.31 7.05 -4.37
N LEU A 73 -5.15 6.62 -5.31
CA LEU A 73 -4.71 6.04 -6.58
C LEU A 73 -4.20 7.10 -7.56
N ASN A 74 -4.79 8.30 -7.58
CA ASN A 74 -4.49 9.31 -8.60
C ASN A 74 -3.70 10.52 -8.09
N SER A 75 -3.81 10.84 -6.80
CA SER A 75 -3.15 12.01 -6.20
C SER A 75 -1.96 11.61 -5.35
N LEU A 76 -2.16 10.74 -4.35
CA LEU A 76 -1.11 10.33 -3.43
C LEU A 76 0.00 9.53 -4.13
N SER A 77 -0.35 8.68 -5.09
CA SER A 77 0.60 7.87 -5.88
C SER A 77 1.60 8.69 -6.69
N LYS A 78 1.28 9.95 -7.00
CA LYS A 78 2.14 10.88 -7.75
C LYS A 78 2.96 11.78 -6.85
N LEU A 79 2.72 11.78 -5.53
CA LEU A 79 3.49 12.59 -4.62
C LEU A 79 4.91 12.04 -4.49
N PRO A 80 5.93 12.90 -4.47
CA PRO A 80 7.28 12.49 -4.12
C PRO A 80 7.27 11.83 -2.74
N LEU A 81 7.68 10.57 -2.66
CA LEU A 81 7.71 9.82 -1.39
C LEU A 81 8.95 10.15 -0.54
N ARG A 82 10.03 10.57 -1.22
CA ARG A 82 11.38 10.78 -0.71
C ARG A 82 11.85 12.22 -0.92
N GLY A 83 12.93 12.59 -0.24
CA GLY A 83 13.59 13.88 -0.40
C GLY A 83 12.91 15.02 0.38
N LEU A 84 13.49 16.22 0.23
CA LEU A 84 12.92 17.46 0.77
C LEU A 84 11.53 17.67 0.15
N ASP A 85 10.55 17.97 0.99
CA ASP A 85 9.11 18.05 0.65
C ASP A 85 8.43 16.75 0.22
N GLY A 86 9.14 15.61 0.31
CA GLY A 86 8.57 14.29 0.14
C GLY A 86 7.63 13.88 1.29
N LEU A 87 6.82 12.84 1.07
CA LEU A 87 5.81 12.40 2.04
C LEU A 87 6.40 12.07 3.43
N LYS A 88 7.62 11.52 3.50
CA LYS A 88 8.33 11.30 4.77
C LYS A 88 8.69 12.61 5.50
N HIS A 89 9.19 13.60 4.76
CA HIS A 89 9.47 14.93 5.31
C HIS A 89 8.20 15.58 5.87
N ARG A 90 7.11 15.54 5.08
CA ARG A 90 5.84 16.19 5.41
C ARG A 90 5.06 15.54 6.55
N THR A 91 5.22 14.24 6.75
CA THR A 91 4.48 13.50 7.78
C THR A 91 5.22 13.46 9.11
N GLY A 92 6.55 13.65 9.12
CA GLY A 92 7.36 13.55 10.34
C GLY A 92 7.35 12.16 10.98
N LEU A 93 6.77 11.15 10.30
CA LEU A 93 6.60 9.80 10.84
C LEU A 93 7.87 8.95 10.72
N LEU A 94 8.77 9.30 9.79
CA LEU A 94 10.02 8.59 9.46
C LEU A 94 11.14 9.59 9.13
N GLU A 95 12.41 9.18 9.31
CA GLU A 95 13.55 10.01 8.92
C GLU A 95 13.68 10.13 7.39
N TYR A 96 13.88 11.35 6.90
CA TYR A 96 14.00 11.66 5.47
C TYR A 96 15.42 12.07 5.06
N ARG A 97 16.31 12.38 6.02
CA ARG A 97 17.64 12.98 5.78
C ARG A 97 18.60 12.06 5.00
N TYR A 98 18.31 10.76 4.96
CA TYR A 98 19.11 9.76 4.27
C TYR A 98 18.43 9.20 3.03
N ASP A 99 17.27 9.73 2.63
CA ASP A 99 16.64 9.35 1.37
C ASP A 99 17.37 10.05 0.22
N THR A 100 18.32 9.35 -0.40
CA THR A 100 18.89 9.75 -1.70
C THR A 100 17.88 9.53 -2.84
N PRO A 101 17.90 10.36 -3.91
CA PRO A 101 17.06 10.19 -5.08
C PRO A 101 17.30 8.86 -5.80
#